data_AF-S6HAJ4-F1
#
_entry.id   AF-S6HAJ4-F1
#
_cell.length_a   1.000
_cell.length_b   1.000
_cell.length_c   1.000
_cell.angle_alpha   90.00
_cell.angle_beta   90.00
_cell.angle_gamma   90.00
#
_symmetry.space_group_name_H-M   'P 1'
#
loop_
_entity.id
_entity.type
_entity.pdbx_description
1 polymer ?
#
loop_
_entity_poly.entity_id
_entity_poly.type
_entity_poly.pdbx_seq_one_letter_code
_entity_poly.pdbx_strand_id
1 'polypeptide(L)'
;MQAARLSRLMWLAAGLGGVGLVLSLFVDLFSPNSLWTAVLTTGAAALLLLAAGLQSAQGVALWRARALGSAAPLITVQGAAEDSGWYERLLARISGSGTTLVAQIGKPTLWLGGWALLALISIQLIWNLTLPGSNLSQLGNLAGGAILLLAFGLLVLERQFSSELAAEWPEAGQLAQLTRVVIAVLLVGALCLFFSSADRVWPARLAVLIGLLPGLVAVEFLLRAALSLFSPRNERLEPRLTASSFVAGLLRWPPQPLLALQHELHNRFGIDLRQIWAFTYMRRAFLPVLALVTALGWVLSGVHEIPMQGRGIYERFGKPVEVFGPGLHAGLPWPFGRVIAVENGVVHELATSVSDSSALEQVQDPAEGPPPLTANRLWDASHINEKSQVIASSAGAKQGFQIVNMDVRFVYRIGLTDQAAMAATYNAADVPTLIRSTASRVLVHDFASRTLDELLGEQRAGLADDIGKAVQADLKQLDSGVEILATVVEAIHPPAGAANAYHAVQAAQISAQALISRERGAASDKANVAQLNASIARDQATANAREVMAAAQGADLRFSAERQGFAKAGQAFLLEQYLTQLSQGLAHAKLLVLDHRLGGANNAPTIDLRTFTLPADPTAPSKAVQ
;
A
#
# COMPACT_ATOMS: atom_id res chain seq x y z
N MET A 1 -34.43 -51.27 -32.88
CA MET A 1 -33.81 -50.06 -33.49
C MET A 1 -33.69 -48.89 -32.51
N GLN A 2 -34.72 -48.58 -31.72
CA GLN A 2 -34.71 -47.46 -30.74
C GLN A 2 -33.57 -47.54 -29.71
N ALA A 3 -33.32 -48.69 -29.09
CA ALA A 3 -32.23 -48.86 -28.12
C ALA A 3 -30.82 -48.60 -28.69
N ALA A 4 -30.59 -48.94 -29.97
CA ALA A 4 -29.32 -48.67 -30.65
C ALA A 4 -29.15 -47.18 -31.00
N ARG A 5 -30.25 -46.48 -31.27
CA ARG A 5 -30.25 -45.03 -31.48
C ARG A 5 -29.93 -44.29 -30.19
N LEU A 6 -30.55 -44.67 -29.09
CA LEU A 6 -30.28 -44.13 -27.75
C LEU A 6 -28.84 -44.36 -27.32
N SER A 7 -28.26 -45.54 -27.61
CA SER A 7 -26.87 -45.83 -27.27
C SER A 7 -25.88 -44.93 -28.03
N ARG A 8 -26.13 -44.66 -29.31
CA ARG A 8 -25.29 -43.75 -30.12
C ARG A 8 -25.35 -42.33 -29.57
N LEU A 9 -26.55 -41.82 -29.27
CA LEU A 9 -26.72 -40.49 -28.70
C LEU A 9 -26.10 -40.38 -27.30
N MET A 10 -26.22 -41.41 -26.48
CA MET A 10 -25.59 -41.47 -25.16
C MET A 10 -24.07 -41.34 -25.27
N TRP A 11 -23.42 -42.13 -26.14
CA TRP A 11 -21.97 -42.06 -26.32
C TRP A 11 -21.52 -40.73 -26.93
N LEU A 12 -22.31 -40.13 -27.84
CA LEU A 12 -22.02 -38.81 -28.38
C LEU A 12 -22.10 -37.72 -27.29
N ALA A 13 -23.15 -37.73 -26.47
CA ALA A 13 -23.31 -36.77 -25.37
C ALA A 13 -22.22 -36.94 -24.29
N ALA A 14 -21.94 -38.18 -23.89
CA ALA A 14 -20.88 -38.50 -22.93
C ALA A 14 -19.49 -38.14 -23.48
N GLY A 15 -19.23 -38.40 -24.76
CA GLY A 15 -17.97 -38.06 -25.43
C GLY A 15 -17.75 -36.55 -25.50
N LEU A 16 -18.75 -35.78 -25.93
CA LEU A 16 -18.69 -34.32 -25.96
C LEU A 16 -18.53 -33.72 -24.55
N GLY A 17 -19.26 -34.25 -23.56
CA GLY A 17 -19.11 -33.85 -22.16
C GLY A 17 -17.72 -34.16 -21.61
N GLY A 18 -17.18 -35.35 -21.90
CA GLY A 18 -15.83 -35.74 -21.49
C GLY A 18 -14.75 -34.86 -22.11
N VAL A 19 -14.82 -34.57 -23.42
CA VAL A 19 -13.91 -33.64 -24.10
C VAL A 19 -14.01 -32.24 -23.48
N GLY A 20 -15.22 -31.76 -23.17
CA GLY A 20 -15.43 -30.48 -22.49
C GLY A 20 -14.75 -30.40 -21.12
N LEU A 21 -14.83 -31.46 -20.30
CA LEU A 21 -14.14 -31.52 -19.01
C LEU A 21 -12.62 -31.56 -19.15
N VAL A 22 -12.09 -32.33 -20.10
CA VAL A 22 -10.64 -32.41 -20.36
C VAL A 22 -10.11 -31.04 -20.80
N LEU A 23 -10.82 -30.37 -21.72
CA LEU A 23 -10.47 -29.01 -22.14
C LEU A 23 -10.55 -28.04 -20.98
N SER A 24 -11.58 -28.14 -20.13
CA SER A 24 -11.69 -27.29 -18.95
C SER A 24 -10.54 -27.48 -17.97
N LEU A 25 -10.13 -28.73 -17.72
CA LEU A 25 -9.00 -29.04 -16.84
C LEU A 25 -7.69 -28.48 -17.40
N PHE A 26 -7.50 -28.60 -18.72
CA PHE A 26 -6.34 -28.01 -19.39
C PHE A 26 -6.34 -26.49 -19.23
N VAL A 27 -7.47 -25.82 -19.45
CA VAL A 27 -7.54 -24.36 -19.28
C VAL A 27 -7.29 -23.95 -17.83
N ASP A 28 -7.83 -24.67 -16.85
CA ASP A 28 -7.63 -24.37 -15.43
C ASP A 28 -6.14 -24.49 -15.02
N LEU A 29 -5.40 -25.43 -15.60
CA LEU A 29 -3.98 -25.62 -15.35
C LEU A 29 -3.11 -24.44 -15.82
N PHE A 30 -3.49 -23.78 -16.92
CA PHE A 30 -2.71 -22.68 -17.52
C PHE A 30 -3.28 -21.29 -17.21
N SER A 31 -4.57 -21.19 -16.88
CA SER A 31 -5.28 -19.95 -16.62
C SER A 31 -6.33 -20.18 -15.52
N PRO A 32 -5.90 -20.28 -14.25
CA PRO A 32 -6.82 -20.42 -13.13
C PRO A 32 -7.72 -19.19 -13.04
N ASN A 33 -8.99 -19.40 -12.64
CA ASN A 33 -10.02 -18.35 -12.57
C ASN A 33 -10.40 -17.73 -13.93
N SER A 34 -10.25 -18.47 -15.02
CA SER A 34 -10.71 -18.03 -16.34
C SER A 34 -12.22 -18.19 -16.52
N LEU A 35 -12.84 -17.36 -17.37
CA LEU A 35 -14.24 -17.53 -17.76
C LEU A 35 -14.46 -18.85 -18.54
N TRP A 36 -13.44 -19.32 -19.25
CA TRP A 36 -13.47 -20.56 -20.04
C TRP A 36 -13.76 -21.80 -19.20
N THR A 37 -13.18 -21.89 -18.01
CA THR A 37 -13.37 -23.04 -17.13
C THR A 37 -14.82 -23.13 -16.67
N ALA A 38 -15.45 -22.01 -16.32
CA ALA A 38 -16.87 -21.94 -15.98
C ALA A 38 -17.79 -22.38 -17.16
N VAL A 39 -17.55 -21.88 -18.38
CA VAL A 39 -18.39 -22.21 -19.53
C VAL A 39 -18.22 -23.69 -19.97
N LEU A 40 -16.98 -24.19 -20.01
CA LEU A 40 -16.70 -25.57 -20.43
C LEU A 40 -17.17 -26.60 -19.42
N THR A 41 -16.93 -26.40 -18.12
CA THR A 41 -17.41 -27.30 -17.06
C THR A 41 -18.93 -27.37 -16.99
N THR A 42 -19.63 -26.23 -17.03
CA THR A 42 -21.10 -26.20 -16.94
C THR A 42 -21.76 -26.83 -18.16
N GLY A 43 -21.25 -26.55 -19.36
CA GLY A 43 -21.71 -27.20 -20.60
C GLY A 43 -21.45 -28.70 -20.60
N ALA A 44 -20.27 -29.14 -20.13
CA ALA A 44 -19.93 -30.54 -20.02
C ALA A 44 -20.81 -31.28 -18.98
N ALA A 45 -21.02 -30.69 -17.80
CA ALA A 45 -21.90 -31.23 -16.78
C ALA A 45 -23.34 -31.44 -17.29
N ALA A 46 -23.88 -30.48 -18.06
CA ALA A 46 -25.19 -30.62 -18.68
C ALA A 46 -25.25 -31.77 -19.71
N LEU A 47 -24.21 -31.93 -20.55
CA LEU A 47 -24.11 -33.03 -21.52
C LEU A 47 -24.00 -34.41 -20.84
N LEU A 48 -23.30 -34.50 -19.71
CA LEU A 48 -23.19 -35.73 -18.91
C LEU A 48 -24.53 -36.13 -18.30
N LEU A 49 -25.33 -35.17 -17.84
CA LEU A 49 -26.70 -35.42 -17.36
C LEU A 49 -27.64 -35.85 -18.49
N LEU A 50 -27.48 -35.30 -19.70
CA LEU A 50 -28.20 -35.78 -20.88
C LEU A 50 -27.79 -37.22 -21.24
N ALA A 51 -26.50 -37.55 -21.14
CA ALA A 51 -26.03 -38.93 -21.31
C ALA A 51 -26.64 -39.88 -20.29
N ALA A 52 -26.76 -39.46 -19.01
CA ALA A 52 -27.44 -40.22 -17.97
C ALA A 52 -28.92 -40.45 -18.29
N GLY A 53 -29.61 -39.43 -18.81
CA GLY A 53 -30.99 -39.53 -19.30
C GLY A 53 -31.16 -40.54 -20.44
N LEU A 54 -30.30 -40.43 -21.46
CA LEU A 54 -30.29 -41.33 -22.62
C LEU A 54 -29.96 -42.77 -22.23
N GLN A 55 -29.05 -42.97 -21.27
CA GLN A 55 -28.70 -44.28 -20.74
C GLN A 55 -29.87 -44.91 -19.97
N SER A 56 -30.56 -44.15 -19.12
CA SER A 56 -31.74 -44.61 -18.39
C SER A 56 -32.84 -45.04 -19.39
N ALA A 57 -33.08 -44.24 -20.44
CA ALA A 57 -34.05 -44.55 -21.49
C ALA A 57 -33.65 -45.78 -22.31
N GLN A 58 -32.36 -45.96 -22.58
CA GLN A 58 -31.84 -47.15 -23.24
C GLN A 58 -32.13 -48.42 -22.41
N GLY A 59 -31.99 -48.35 -21.09
CA GLY A 59 -32.30 -49.46 -20.18
C GLY A 59 -33.76 -49.92 -20.29
N VAL A 60 -34.70 -48.97 -20.32
CA VAL A 60 -36.14 -49.25 -20.50
C VAL A 60 -36.42 -49.83 -21.88
N ALA A 61 -35.84 -49.25 -22.93
CA ALA A 61 -36.02 -49.75 -24.31
C ALA A 61 -35.45 -51.16 -24.51
N LEU A 62 -34.32 -51.49 -23.89
CA LEU A 62 -33.74 -52.84 -23.90
C LEU A 62 -34.61 -53.85 -23.13
N TRP A 63 -35.22 -53.42 -22.02
CA TRP A 63 -36.18 -54.26 -21.30
C TRP A 63 -37.41 -54.55 -22.17
N ARG A 64 -38.01 -53.54 -22.82
CA ARG A 64 -39.14 -53.74 -23.74
C ARG A 64 -38.79 -54.67 -24.90
N ALA A 65 -37.60 -54.52 -25.49
CA ALA A 65 -37.12 -55.38 -26.56
C ALA A 65 -36.97 -56.85 -26.12
N ARG A 66 -36.53 -57.10 -24.88
CA ARG A 66 -36.45 -58.45 -24.29
C ARG A 66 -37.82 -59.02 -23.94
N ALA A 67 -38.74 -58.20 -23.47
CA ALA A 67 -40.11 -58.62 -23.15
C ALA A 67 -40.92 -58.99 -24.40
N LEU A 68 -40.70 -58.28 -25.52
CA LEU A 68 -41.36 -58.54 -26.81
C LEU A 68 -40.68 -59.64 -27.64
N GLY A 69 -39.37 -59.85 -27.47
CA GLY A 69 -38.59 -60.87 -28.16
C GLY A 69 -38.27 -62.07 -27.26
N SER A 70 -39.22 -62.95 -27.00
CA SER A 70 -38.94 -64.22 -26.33
C SER A 70 -38.23 -65.19 -27.27
N ALA A 71 -36.91 -65.36 -27.13
CA ALA A 71 -36.22 -66.57 -27.61
C ALA A 71 -34.96 -66.89 -26.77
N ALA A 72 -35.00 -68.11 -26.22
CA ALA A 72 -33.97 -68.92 -25.56
C ALA A 72 -33.54 -68.54 -24.12
N PRO A 73 -33.74 -69.46 -23.14
CA PRO A 73 -32.95 -69.42 -21.91
C PRO A 73 -31.50 -69.73 -22.28
N LEU A 74 -30.58 -68.85 -21.93
CA LEU A 74 -29.17 -69.24 -21.84
C LEU A 74 -29.07 -70.26 -20.72
N ILE A 75 -28.99 -71.54 -21.08
CA ILE A 75 -28.44 -72.58 -20.22
C ILE A 75 -27.02 -72.13 -19.91
N THR A 76 -26.81 -71.57 -18.72
CA THR A 76 -25.47 -71.44 -18.16
C THR A 76 -25.00 -72.85 -17.83
N VAL A 77 -24.15 -73.38 -18.71
CA VAL A 77 -23.28 -74.52 -18.39
C VAL A 77 -22.47 -74.12 -17.15
N GLN A 78 -22.77 -74.75 -16.01
CA GLN A 78 -21.86 -74.76 -14.87
C GLN A 78 -20.62 -75.55 -15.28
N GLY A 79 -19.61 -74.83 -15.77
CA GLY A 79 -18.26 -75.37 -15.88
C GLY A 79 -17.70 -75.55 -14.47
N ALA A 80 -17.39 -76.79 -14.12
CA ALA A 80 -16.61 -77.12 -12.94
C ALA A 80 -15.25 -76.41 -13.01
N ALA A 81 -14.91 -75.66 -11.97
CA ALA A 81 -13.54 -75.21 -11.72
C ALA A 81 -13.06 -75.90 -10.44
N GLU A 82 -12.42 -77.05 -10.64
CA GLU A 82 -11.52 -77.66 -9.66
C GLU A 82 -10.26 -76.79 -9.53
N ASP A 83 -9.78 -76.69 -8.29
CA ASP A 83 -8.56 -76.03 -7.79
C ASP A 83 -8.36 -74.54 -8.10
N SER A 84 -8.88 -73.69 -7.19
CA SER A 84 -8.57 -72.26 -7.14
C SER A 84 -7.91 -71.84 -5.81
N GLY A 85 -6.83 -71.06 -5.92
CA GLY A 85 -6.01 -70.59 -4.81
C GLY A 85 -6.76 -69.65 -3.85
N TRP A 86 -6.22 -69.38 -2.66
CA TRP A 86 -6.88 -68.50 -1.67
C TRP A 86 -7.16 -67.08 -2.22
N TYR A 87 -6.31 -66.61 -3.14
CA TYR A 87 -6.46 -65.32 -3.83
C TYR A 87 -7.66 -65.32 -4.79
N GLU A 88 -7.87 -66.39 -5.54
CA GLU A 88 -9.03 -66.55 -6.44
C GLU A 88 -10.33 -66.72 -5.66
N ARG A 89 -10.31 -67.36 -4.49
CA ARG A 89 -11.46 -67.44 -3.58
C ARG A 89 -11.80 -66.09 -2.93
N LEU A 90 -10.80 -65.28 -2.59
CA LEU A 90 -11.00 -63.91 -2.12
C LEU A 90 -11.60 -63.04 -3.24
N LEU A 91 -11.02 -63.08 -4.44
CA LEU A 91 -11.55 -62.40 -5.63
C LEU A 91 -12.96 -62.89 -5.98
N ALA A 92 -13.27 -64.17 -5.83
CA ALA A 92 -14.62 -64.72 -6.06
C ALA A 92 -15.61 -64.33 -4.96
N ARG A 93 -15.18 -64.13 -3.70
CA ARG A 93 -16.04 -63.57 -2.64
C ARG A 93 -16.28 -62.07 -2.80
N ILE A 94 -15.27 -61.32 -3.21
CA ILE A 94 -15.38 -59.89 -3.48
C ILE A 94 -16.18 -59.67 -4.77
N SER A 95 -15.95 -60.46 -5.82
CA SER A 95 -16.76 -60.41 -7.04
C SER A 95 -18.17 -60.97 -6.82
N GLY A 96 -18.34 -62.00 -5.99
CA GLY A 96 -19.64 -62.55 -5.59
C GLY A 96 -20.45 -61.58 -4.75
N SER A 97 -19.84 -60.92 -3.76
CA SER A 97 -20.48 -59.85 -2.97
C SER A 97 -20.72 -58.59 -3.80
N GLY A 98 -19.80 -58.26 -4.70
CA GLY A 98 -19.94 -57.15 -5.64
C GLY A 98 -21.05 -57.40 -6.65
N THR A 99 -21.20 -58.62 -7.17
CA THR A 99 -22.26 -58.98 -8.12
C THR A 99 -23.62 -59.08 -7.45
N THR A 100 -23.72 -59.53 -6.20
CA THR A 100 -24.98 -59.52 -5.44
C THR A 100 -25.42 -58.10 -5.06
N LEU A 101 -24.48 -57.23 -4.64
CA LEU A 101 -24.75 -55.81 -4.41
C LEU A 101 -25.13 -55.09 -5.71
N VAL A 102 -24.44 -55.33 -6.82
CA VAL A 102 -24.77 -54.75 -8.14
C VAL A 102 -26.09 -55.30 -8.68
N ALA A 103 -26.46 -56.54 -8.36
CA ALA A 103 -27.77 -57.12 -8.70
C ALA A 103 -28.90 -56.46 -7.90
N GLN A 104 -28.69 -56.19 -6.60
CA GLN A 104 -29.65 -55.48 -5.75
C GLN A 104 -29.79 -54.00 -6.15
N ILE A 105 -28.69 -53.28 -6.31
CA ILE A 105 -28.66 -51.86 -6.67
C ILE A 105 -29.04 -51.64 -8.14
N GLY A 106 -28.70 -52.56 -9.02
CA GLY A 106 -28.92 -52.53 -10.48
C GLY A 106 -27.99 -51.61 -11.24
N LYS A 107 -27.48 -52.14 -12.35
CA LYS A 107 -26.62 -51.43 -13.30
C LYS A 107 -27.15 -50.03 -13.70
N PRO A 108 -28.44 -49.82 -14.04
CA PRO A 108 -28.93 -48.50 -14.45
C PRO A 108 -28.88 -47.44 -13.35
N THR A 109 -29.10 -47.83 -12.08
CA THR A 109 -29.08 -46.91 -10.93
C THR A 109 -27.66 -46.45 -10.60
N LEU A 110 -26.68 -47.36 -10.62
CA LEU A 110 -25.27 -47.02 -10.39
C LEU A 110 -24.74 -46.04 -11.43
N TRP A 111 -25.07 -46.27 -12.70
CA TRP A 111 -24.64 -45.37 -13.77
C TRP A 111 -25.32 -44.00 -13.70
N LEU A 112 -26.62 -43.94 -13.38
CA LEU A 112 -27.32 -42.66 -13.16
C LEU A 112 -26.68 -41.87 -12.01
N GLY A 113 -26.41 -42.53 -10.89
CA GLY A 113 -25.73 -41.92 -9.75
C GLY A 113 -24.31 -41.47 -10.09
N GLY A 114 -23.55 -42.28 -10.84
CA GLY A 114 -22.19 -41.96 -11.26
C GLY A 114 -22.10 -40.71 -12.15
N TRP A 115 -22.93 -40.61 -13.20
CA TRP A 115 -22.96 -39.41 -14.05
C TRP A 115 -23.40 -38.17 -13.28
N ALA A 116 -24.41 -38.30 -12.42
CA ALA A 116 -24.92 -37.17 -11.63
C ALA A 116 -23.90 -36.70 -10.58
N LEU A 117 -23.20 -37.62 -9.91
CA LEU A 117 -22.12 -37.30 -8.97
C LEU A 117 -20.96 -36.60 -9.68
N LEU A 118 -20.55 -37.10 -10.84
CA LEU A 118 -19.48 -36.50 -11.64
C LEU A 118 -19.85 -35.08 -12.07
N ALA A 119 -21.06 -34.87 -12.58
CA ALA A 119 -21.55 -33.54 -12.95
C ALA A 119 -21.61 -32.58 -11.74
N LEU A 120 -22.06 -33.06 -10.57
CA LEU A 120 -22.14 -32.25 -9.36
C LEU A 120 -20.75 -31.83 -8.85
N ILE A 121 -19.79 -32.77 -8.82
CA ILE A 121 -18.41 -32.49 -8.42
C ILE A 121 -17.78 -31.48 -9.38
N SER A 122 -17.98 -31.63 -10.70
CA SER A 122 -17.47 -30.67 -11.69
C SER A 122 -17.99 -29.26 -11.47
N ILE A 123 -19.27 -29.09 -11.12
CA ILE A 123 -19.87 -27.77 -10.85
C ILE A 123 -19.34 -27.20 -9.52
N GLN A 124 -19.17 -28.04 -8.50
CA GLN A 124 -18.66 -27.61 -7.20
C GLN A 124 -17.22 -27.09 -7.29
N LEU A 125 -16.37 -27.72 -8.11
CA LEU A 125 -14.97 -27.35 -8.28
C LEU A 125 -14.77 -25.95 -8.90
N ILE A 126 -15.75 -25.47 -9.67
CA ILE A 126 -15.66 -24.18 -10.38
C ILE A 126 -16.50 -23.07 -9.71
N TRP A 127 -17.13 -23.35 -8.57
CA TRP A 127 -18.06 -22.43 -7.93
C TRP A 127 -17.35 -21.23 -7.30
N ASN A 128 -17.16 -20.17 -8.09
CA ASN A 128 -16.55 -18.92 -7.64
C ASN A 128 -17.23 -17.68 -8.26
N LEU A 129 -17.86 -16.83 -7.44
CA LEU A 129 -18.55 -15.60 -7.91
C LEU A 129 -17.61 -14.39 -8.04
N THR A 130 -16.34 -14.51 -7.63
CA THR A 130 -15.35 -13.42 -7.68
C THR A 130 -14.48 -13.46 -8.94
N LEU A 131 -14.85 -14.23 -9.97
CA LEU A 131 -14.12 -14.31 -11.23
C LEU A 131 -13.97 -12.92 -11.90
N PRO A 132 -12.77 -12.52 -12.32
CA PRO A 132 -12.53 -11.22 -12.96
C PRO A 132 -13.06 -11.19 -14.40
N GLY A 133 -13.26 -9.97 -14.93
CA GLY A 133 -13.57 -9.78 -16.35
C GLY A 133 -12.39 -10.21 -17.23
N SER A 134 -12.68 -10.94 -18.31
CA SER A 134 -11.66 -11.40 -19.27
C SER A 134 -11.91 -10.84 -20.66
N ASN A 135 -10.84 -10.50 -21.38
CA ASN A 135 -10.92 -10.02 -22.77
C ASN A 135 -10.61 -11.18 -23.72
N LEU A 136 -11.65 -11.82 -24.26
CA LEU A 136 -11.54 -13.03 -25.07
C LEU A 136 -11.96 -12.81 -26.53
N SER A 137 -12.16 -11.56 -26.96
CA SER A 137 -12.99 -11.19 -28.11
C SER A 137 -12.92 -12.11 -29.34
N GLN A 138 -11.74 -12.44 -29.88
CA GLN A 138 -11.65 -13.27 -31.09
C GLN A 138 -11.89 -14.77 -30.84
N LEU A 139 -11.21 -15.36 -29.84
CA LEU A 139 -11.37 -16.77 -29.50
C LEU A 139 -12.74 -17.06 -28.88
N GLY A 140 -13.25 -16.14 -28.07
CA GLY A 140 -14.57 -16.17 -27.46
C GLY A 140 -15.68 -16.17 -28.51
N ASN A 141 -15.56 -15.35 -29.56
CA ASN A 141 -16.52 -15.34 -30.66
C ASN A 141 -16.52 -16.66 -31.45
N LEU A 142 -15.34 -17.22 -31.73
CA LEU A 142 -15.23 -18.50 -32.44
C LEU A 142 -15.82 -19.66 -31.63
N ALA A 143 -15.47 -19.75 -30.34
CA ALA A 143 -16.01 -20.80 -29.47
C ALA A 143 -17.50 -20.60 -29.17
N GLY A 144 -17.96 -19.36 -29.00
CA GLY A 144 -19.38 -19.02 -28.88
C GLY A 144 -20.16 -19.50 -30.11
N GLY A 145 -19.60 -19.30 -31.32
CA GLY A 145 -20.16 -19.84 -32.56
C GLY A 145 -20.22 -21.37 -32.59
N ALA A 146 -19.16 -22.07 -32.16
CA ALA A 146 -19.15 -23.53 -32.07
C ALA A 146 -20.18 -24.07 -31.07
N ILE A 147 -20.33 -23.42 -29.91
CA ILE A 147 -21.35 -23.74 -28.90
C ILE A 147 -22.76 -23.54 -29.46
N LEU A 148 -23.00 -22.47 -30.23
CA LEU A 148 -24.29 -22.24 -30.90
C LEU A 148 -24.61 -23.32 -31.94
N LEU A 149 -23.63 -23.78 -32.72
CA LEU A 149 -23.82 -24.89 -33.67
C LEU A 149 -24.19 -26.19 -32.95
N LEU A 150 -23.54 -26.47 -31.82
CA LEU A 150 -23.87 -27.63 -30.98
C LEU A 150 -25.28 -27.49 -30.37
N ALA A 151 -25.64 -26.31 -29.87
CA ALA A 151 -26.98 -26.01 -29.37
C ALA A 151 -28.05 -26.16 -30.46
N PHE A 152 -27.75 -25.77 -31.70
CA PHE A 152 -28.64 -25.96 -32.85
C PHE A 152 -28.83 -27.45 -33.18
N GLY A 153 -27.76 -28.24 -33.17
CA GLY A 153 -27.86 -29.70 -33.33
C GLY A 153 -28.72 -30.36 -32.25
N LEU A 154 -28.59 -29.91 -31.00
CA LEU A 154 -29.45 -30.35 -29.89
C LEU A 154 -30.89 -29.84 -30.01
N LEU A 155 -31.12 -28.66 -30.59
CA LEU A 155 -32.47 -28.15 -30.87
C LEU A 155 -33.19 -29.02 -31.89
N VAL A 156 -32.49 -29.47 -32.94
CA VAL A 156 -33.05 -30.43 -33.92
C VAL A 156 -33.41 -31.75 -33.23
N LEU A 157 -32.55 -32.24 -32.34
CA LEU A 157 -32.80 -33.44 -31.53
C LEU A 157 -34.02 -33.27 -30.59
N GLU A 158 -34.12 -32.12 -29.92
CA GLU A 158 -35.25 -31.77 -29.04
C GLU A 158 -36.55 -31.68 -29.83
N ARG A 159 -36.53 -31.05 -31.01
CA ARG A 159 -37.70 -30.94 -31.88
C ARG A 159 -38.17 -32.31 -32.36
N GLN A 160 -37.23 -33.20 -32.64
CA GLN A 160 -37.56 -34.58 -32.97
C GLN A 160 -38.21 -35.29 -31.79
N PHE A 161 -37.61 -35.25 -30.59
CA PHE A 161 -38.19 -35.89 -29.41
C PHE A 161 -39.57 -35.34 -29.02
N SER A 162 -39.83 -34.06 -29.26
CA SER A 162 -41.14 -33.45 -29.00
C SER A 162 -42.21 -33.77 -30.05
N SER A 163 -41.81 -34.23 -31.24
CA SER A 163 -42.72 -34.60 -32.35
C SER A 163 -43.21 -36.05 -32.31
N GLU A 164 -42.53 -36.93 -31.57
CA GLU A 164 -42.90 -38.34 -31.42
C GLU A 164 -44.14 -38.49 -30.51
N LEU A 165 -45.08 -39.36 -30.89
CA LEU A 165 -46.26 -39.62 -30.06
C LEU A 165 -45.87 -40.40 -28.80
N ALA A 166 -46.43 -40.01 -27.64
CA ALA A 166 -46.16 -40.66 -26.35
C ALA A 166 -46.56 -42.15 -26.32
N ALA A 167 -47.46 -42.58 -27.21
CA ALA A 167 -47.84 -43.99 -27.38
C ALA A 167 -46.75 -44.82 -28.06
N GLU A 168 -45.92 -44.21 -28.91
CA GLU A 168 -44.84 -44.88 -29.66
C GLU A 168 -43.49 -44.75 -28.94
N TRP A 169 -43.27 -43.61 -28.28
CA TRP A 169 -42.05 -43.35 -27.51
C TRP A 169 -42.32 -42.55 -26.21
N PRO A 170 -42.64 -43.24 -25.10
CA PRO A 170 -43.02 -42.59 -23.86
C PRO A 170 -41.87 -41.81 -23.18
N GLU A 171 -40.61 -42.18 -23.40
CA GLU A 171 -39.44 -41.46 -22.86
C GLU A 171 -39.10 -40.17 -23.61
N ALA A 172 -39.56 -40.00 -24.85
CA ALA A 172 -39.14 -38.89 -25.71
C ALA A 172 -39.45 -37.52 -25.09
N GLY A 173 -40.63 -37.38 -24.47
CA GLY A 173 -41.03 -36.12 -23.82
C GLY A 173 -40.16 -35.74 -22.61
N GLN A 174 -39.54 -36.71 -21.92
CA GLN A 174 -38.63 -36.47 -20.79
C GLN A 174 -37.20 -36.18 -21.30
N LEU A 175 -36.76 -36.88 -22.35
CA LEU A 175 -35.49 -36.60 -23.02
C LEU A 175 -35.47 -35.22 -23.68
N ALA A 176 -36.61 -34.76 -24.22
CA ALA A 176 -36.76 -33.41 -24.74
C ALA A 176 -36.55 -32.35 -23.64
N GLN A 177 -37.10 -32.56 -22.44
CA GLN A 177 -36.90 -31.65 -21.30
C GLN A 177 -35.41 -31.57 -20.91
N LEU A 178 -34.72 -32.70 -20.80
CA LEU A 178 -33.28 -32.71 -20.50
C LEU A 178 -32.45 -32.05 -21.60
N THR A 179 -32.84 -32.23 -22.87
CA THR A 179 -32.16 -31.58 -23.99
C THR A 179 -32.31 -30.05 -23.91
N ARG A 180 -33.47 -29.52 -23.46
CA ARG A 180 -33.66 -28.08 -23.22
C ARG A 180 -32.77 -27.51 -22.13
N VAL A 181 -32.53 -28.28 -21.07
CA VAL A 181 -31.57 -27.91 -20.00
C VAL A 181 -30.19 -27.69 -20.61
N VAL A 182 -29.71 -28.63 -21.44
CA VAL A 182 -28.42 -28.49 -22.12
C VAL A 182 -28.41 -27.28 -23.06
N ILE A 183 -29.44 -27.09 -23.88
CA ILE A 183 -29.55 -25.95 -24.79
C ILE A 183 -29.50 -24.62 -24.00
N ALA A 184 -30.23 -24.51 -22.90
CA ALA A 184 -30.22 -23.30 -22.07
C ALA A 184 -28.84 -22.98 -21.50
N VAL A 185 -28.12 -23.98 -20.99
CA VAL A 185 -26.75 -23.82 -20.50
C VAL A 185 -25.81 -23.38 -21.61
N LEU A 186 -25.91 -23.97 -22.80
CA LEU A 186 -25.06 -23.62 -23.95
C LEU A 186 -25.36 -22.22 -24.50
N LEU A 187 -26.63 -21.81 -24.59
CA LEU A 187 -27.02 -20.47 -25.05
C LEU A 187 -26.50 -19.38 -24.10
N VAL A 188 -26.65 -19.59 -22.78
CA VAL A 188 -26.12 -18.65 -21.78
C VAL A 188 -24.59 -18.67 -21.79
N GLY A 189 -23.95 -19.83 -21.94
CA GLY A 189 -22.50 -19.94 -22.09
C GLY A 189 -21.97 -19.19 -23.32
N ALA A 190 -22.64 -19.31 -24.48
CA ALA A 190 -22.31 -18.56 -25.69
C ALA A 190 -22.49 -17.05 -25.50
N LEU A 191 -23.59 -16.63 -24.85
CA LEU A 191 -23.82 -15.23 -24.50
C LEU A 191 -22.69 -14.66 -23.63
N CYS A 192 -22.24 -15.42 -22.61
CA CYS A 192 -21.15 -14.99 -21.74
C CYS A 192 -19.82 -14.81 -22.51
N LEU A 193 -19.56 -15.66 -23.52
CA LEU A 193 -18.37 -15.53 -24.36
C LEU A 193 -18.43 -14.30 -25.28
N PHE A 194 -19.58 -14.04 -25.94
CA PHE A 194 -19.75 -12.89 -26.84
C PHE A 194 -19.66 -11.54 -26.12
N PHE A 195 -20.11 -11.46 -24.87
CA PHE A 195 -20.14 -10.22 -24.10
C PHE A 195 -18.99 -10.10 -23.08
N SER A 196 -17.99 -10.97 -23.15
CA SER A 196 -16.80 -10.91 -22.29
C SER A 196 -15.99 -9.63 -22.53
N SER A 197 -15.65 -8.90 -21.46
CA SER A 197 -14.72 -7.76 -21.49
C SER A 197 -14.08 -7.56 -20.11
N ALA A 198 -12.93 -6.89 -20.06
CA ALA A 198 -12.24 -6.56 -18.80
C ALA A 198 -13.12 -5.73 -17.84
N ASP A 199 -13.88 -4.76 -18.37
CA ASP A 199 -14.69 -3.83 -17.56
C ASP A 199 -16.02 -4.41 -17.06
N ARG A 200 -16.43 -5.59 -17.53
CA ARG A 200 -17.75 -6.17 -17.25
C ARG A 200 -17.59 -7.52 -16.54
N VAL A 201 -17.97 -7.55 -15.26
CA VAL A 201 -17.89 -8.75 -14.41
C VAL A 201 -19.14 -9.65 -14.54
N TRP A 202 -20.25 -9.11 -15.05
CA TRP A 202 -21.52 -9.85 -15.15
C TRP A 202 -21.47 -11.14 -15.99
N PRO A 203 -20.72 -11.25 -17.13
CA PRO A 203 -20.67 -12.48 -17.91
C PRO A 203 -20.02 -13.63 -17.15
N ALA A 204 -18.97 -13.35 -16.37
CA ALA A 204 -18.29 -14.34 -15.55
C ALA A 204 -19.21 -14.86 -14.43
N ARG A 205 -19.93 -13.95 -13.74
CA ARG A 205 -20.91 -14.32 -12.71
C ARG A 205 -22.06 -15.13 -13.29
N LEU A 206 -22.58 -14.75 -14.46
CA LEU A 206 -23.66 -15.47 -15.13
C LEU A 206 -23.23 -16.88 -15.58
N ALA A 207 -21.98 -17.04 -16.06
CA ALA A 207 -21.43 -18.34 -16.45
C ALA A 207 -21.30 -19.32 -15.27
N VAL A 208 -21.04 -18.84 -14.06
CA VAL A 208 -21.04 -19.68 -12.85
C VAL A 208 -22.46 -19.94 -12.36
N LEU A 209 -23.32 -18.91 -12.34
CA LEU A 209 -24.71 -19.03 -11.86
C LEU A 209 -25.55 -19.99 -12.71
N ILE A 210 -25.33 -20.03 -14.04
CA ILE A 210 -26.06 -20.98 -14.90
C ILE A 210 -25.74 -22.44 -14.54
N GLY A 211 -24.59 -22.70 -13.90
CA GLY A 211 -24.22 -24.01 -13.35
C GLY A 211 -25.20 -24.54 -12.28
N LEU A 212 -25.99 -23.67 -11.63
CA LEU A 212 -27.06 -24.10 -10.72
C LEU A 212 -28.11 -24.98 -11.42
N LEU A 213 -28.40 -24.70 -12.69
CA LEU A 213 -29.43 -25.40 -13.43
C LEU A 213 -29.10 -26.90 -13.65
N PRO A 214 -27.94 -27.28 -14.22
CA PRO A 214 -27.51 -28.68 -14.25
C PRO A 214 -27.21 -29.22 -12.83
N GLY A 215 -26.74 -28.39 -11.90
CA GLY A 215 -26.51 -28.80 -10.51
C GLY A 215 -27.78 -29.31 -9.81
N LEU A 216 -28.89 -28.59 -9.94
CA LEU A 216 -30.19 -29.01 -9.41
C LEU A 216 -30.69 -30.31 -10.07
N VAL A 217 -30.53 -30.46 -11.39
CA VAL A 217 -30.86 -31.70 -12.11
C VAL A 217 -30.00 -32.87 -11.61
N ALA A 218 -28.71 -32.65 -11.36
CA ALA A 218 -27.80 -33.66 -10.82
C ALA A 218 -28.22 -34.10 -9.40
N VAL A 219 -28.58 -33.15 -8.52
CA VAL A 219 -29.11 -33.46 -7.19
C VAL A 219 -30.40 -34.28 -7.29
N GLU A 220 -31.33 -33.92 -8.17
CA GLU A 220 -32.53 -34.72 -8.39
C GLU A 220 -32.22 -36.15 -8.87
N PHE A 221 -31.26 -36.32 -9.78
CA PHE A 221 -30.84 -37.63 -10.26
C PHE A 221 -30.17 -38.47 -9.16
N LEU A 222 -29.35 -37.87 -8.30
CA LEU A 222 -28.76 -38.54 -7.13
C LEU A 222 -29.82 -38.97 -6.13
N LEU A 223 -30.77 -38.08 -5.80
CA LEU A 223 -31.89 -38.40 -4.91
C LEU A 223 -32.75 -39.53 -5.50
N ARG A 224 -33.01 -39.51 -6.82
CA ARG A 224 -33.76 -40.58 -7.50
C ARG A 224 -32.99 -41.88 -7.55
N ALA A 225 -31.68 -41.85 -7.78
CA ALA A 225 -30.83 -43.02 -7.73
C ALA A 225 -30.87 -43.64 -6.32
N ALA A 226 -30.74 -42.83 -5.27
CA ALA A 226 -30.83 -43.27 -3.87
C ALA A 226 -32.22 -43.83 -3.53
N LEU A 227 -33.30 -43.16 -3.91
CA LEU A 227 -34.68 -43.62 -3.66
C LEU A 227 -34.99 -44.91 -4.43
N SER A 228 -34.39 -45.12 -5.60
CA SER A 228 -34.55 -46.36 -6.36
C SER A 228 -33.93 -47.59 -5.70
N LEU A 229 -33.02 -47.41 -4.73
CA LEU A 229 -32.47 -48.50 -3.90
C LEU A 229 -33.52 -49.11 -2.97
N PHE A 230 -34.49 -48.30 -2.55
CA PHE A 230 -35.55 -48.70 -1.62
C PHE A 230 -36.83 -49.15 -2.34
N SER A 231 -36.86 -49.13 -3.67
CA SER A 231 -38.02 -49.56 -4.46
C SER A 231 -37.87 -51.03 -4.86
N PRO A 232 -38.84 -51.90 -4.55
CA PRO A 232 -38.80 -53.30 -4.96
C PRO A 232 -38.81 -53.40 -6.49
N ARG A 233 -37.93 -54.24 -7.06
CA ARG A 233 -37.83 -54.46 -8.50
C ARG A 233 -38.57 -55.71 -8.91
N ASN A 234 -39.62 -55.52 -9.70
CA ASN A 234 -40.31 -56.61 -10.38
C ASN A 234 -39.85 -56.68 -11.83
N GLU A 235 -39.06 -57.69 -12.18
CA GLU A 235 -38.57 -57.89 -13.56
C GLU A 235 -39.69 -58.14 -14.58
N ARG A 236 -40.90 -58.47 -14.10
CA ARG A 236 -42.11 -58.70 -14.88
C ARG A 236 -42.86 -57.41 -15.26
N LEU A 237 -42.55 -56.29 -14.62
CA LEU A 237 -43.16 -54.99 -14.89
C LEU A 237 -42.16 -54.07 -15.56
N GLU A 238 -42.67 -53.21 -16.44
CA GLU A 238 -41.82 -52.26 -17.15
C GLU A 238 -41.14 -51.30 -16.17
N PRO A 239 -39.80 -51.16 -16.22
CA PRO A 239 -39.09 -50.22 -15.35
C PRO A 239 -39.41 -48.79 -15.75
N ARG A 240 -39.77 -47.96 -14.77
CA ARG A 240 -39.97 -46.51 -14.99
C ARG A 240 -38.65 -45.81 -15.31
N LEU A 241 -38.69 -44.76 -16.13
CA LEU A 241 -37.52 -43.93 -16.38
C LEU A 241 -37.06 -43.27 -15.07
N THR A 242 -35.87 -43.61 -14.60
CA THR A 242 -35.32 -43.09 -13.34
C THR A 242 -34.75 -41.68 -13.50
N ALA A 243 -34.32 -41.33 -14.72
CA ALA A 243 -33.71 -40.05 -15.07
C ALA A 243 -34.73 -38.98 -15.52
N SER A 244 -35.85 -38.85 -14.82
CA SER A 244 -36.80 -37.75 -15.04
C SER A 244 -36.49 -36.59 -14.11
N SER A 245 -36.52 -35.34 -14.57
CA SER A 245 -36.23 -34.17 -13.74
C SER A 245 -37.41 -33.20 -13.65
N PHE A 246 -37.74 -32.78 -12.44
CA PHE A 246 -38.74 -31.74 -12.18
C PHE A 246 -38.22 -30.37 -12.64
N VAL A 247 -36.98 -30.03 -12.28
CA VAL A 247 -36.28 -28.82 -12.75
C VAL A 247 -36.27 -28.73 -14.28
N ALA A 248 -35.97 -29.81 -14.99
CA ALA A 248 -36.02 -29.83 -16.46
C ALA A 248 -37.44 -29.62 -17.01
N GLY A 249 -38.47 -30.05 -16.27
CA GLY A 249 -39.87 -29.83 -16.61
C GLY A 249 -40.33 -28.39 -16.48
N LEU A 250 -39.66 -27.58 -15.65
CA LEU A 250 -39.96 -26.15 -15.49
C LEU A 250 -39.59 -25.30 -16.72
N LEU A 251 -38.68 -25.78 -17.57
CA LEU A 251 -38.30 -25.11 -18.83
C LEU A 251 -39.34 -25.30 -19.96
N ARG A 252 -40.52 -25.84 -19.67
CA ARG A 252 -41.62 -25.88 -20.64
C ARG A 252 -42.33 -24.52 -20.68
N TRP A 253 -42.53 -23.98 -21.89
CA TRP A 253 -43.36 -22.81 -22.10
C TRP A 253 -44.80 -23.23 -22.44
N PRO A 254 -45.84 -22.69 -21.76
CA PRO A 254 -45.79 -21.73 -20.66
C PRO A 254 -45.31 -22.38 -19.33
N PRO A 255 -44.61 -21.65 -18.44
CA PRO A 255 -44.13 -22.19 -17.17
C PRO A 255 -45.30 -22.56 -16.27
N GLN A 256 -45.34 -23.83 -15.85
CA GLN A 256 -46.41 -24.36 -15.01
C GLN A 256 -45.86 -25.04 -13.74
N PRO A 257 -45.08 -24.32 -12.90
CA PRO A 257 -44.41 -24.92 -11.73
C PRO A 257 -45.38 -25.52 -10.73
N LEU A 258 -46.50 -24.82 -10.48
CA LEU A 258 -47.53 -25.27 -9.54
C LEU A 258 -48.23 -26.53 -10.06
N LEU A 259 -48.57 -26.59 -11.35
CA LEU A 259 -49.19 -27.79 -11.92
C LEU A 259 -48.20 -28.94 -11.94
N ALA A 260 -46.93 -28.72 -12.27
CA ALA A 260 -45.92 -29.78 -12.26
C ALA A 260 -45.72 -30.35 -10.84
N LEU A 261 -45.62 -29.49 -9.82
CA LEU A 261 -45.47 -29.90 -8.43
C LEU A 261 -46.72 -30.64 -7.94
N GLN A 262 -47.89 -30.16 -8.34
CA GLN A 262 -49.17 -30.75 -8.03
C GLN A 262 -49.34 -32.13 -8.69
N HIS A 263 -48.95 -32.30 -9.96
CA HIS A 263 -48.98 -33.61 -10.63
C HIS A 263 -48.00 -34.58 -9.96
N GLU A 264 -46.82 -34.12 -9.52
CA GLU A 264 -45.86 -34.98 -8.83
C GLU A 264 -46.36 -35.38 -7.43
N LEU A 265 -46.92 -34.44 -6.66
CA LEU A 265 -47.50 -34.70 -5.33
C LEU A 265 -48.73 -35.61 -5.40
N HIS A 266 -49.59 -35.42 -6.40
CA HIS A 266 -50.76 -36.26 -6.62
C HIS A 266 -50.35 -37.68 -7.06
N ASN A 267 -49.47 -37.80 -8.07
CA ASN A 267 -49.05 -39.10 -8.59
C ASN A 267 -48.24 -39.93 -7.59
N ARG A 268 -47.55 -39.29 -6.64
CA ARG A 268 -46.62 -39.96 -5.71
C ARG A 268 -47.15 -40.10 -4.29
N PHE A 269 -47.90 -39.11 -3.79
CA PHE A 269 -48.42 -39.09 -2.43
C PHE A 269 -49.95 -39.09 -2.35
N GLY A 270 -50.64 -39.05 -3.50
CA GLY A 270 -52.11 -38.99 -3.54
C GLY A 270 -52.69 -37.66 -3.06
N ILE A 271 -51.85 -36.64 -2.81
CA ILE A 271 -52.27 -35.35 -2.25
C ILE A 271 -52.83 -34.47 -3.36
N ASP A 272 -54.15 -34.23 -3.35
CA ASP A 272 -54.80 -33.34 -4.31
C ASP A 272 -54.78 -31.87 -3.82
N LEU A 273 -53.76 -31.12 -4.22
CA LEU A 273 -53.63 -29.70 -3.85
C LEU A 273 -54.62 -28.78 -4.59
N ARG A 274 -55.43 -29.28 -5.55
CA ARG A 274 -56.43 -28.45 -6.28
C ARG A 274 -57.47 -27.85 -5.35
N GLN A 275 -57.74 -28.52 -4.23
CA GLN A 275 -58.80 -28.17 -3.28
C GLN A 275 -58.34 -27.12 -2.26
N ILE A 276 -57.05 -26.75 -2.26
CA ILE A 276 -56.48 -25.81 -1.28
C ILE A 276 -56.59 -24.38 -1.81
N TRP A 277 -57.58 -23.65 -1.31
CA TRP A 277 -57.83 -22.24 -1.64
C TRP A 277 -56.63 -21.30 -1.40
N ALA A 278 -55.66 -21.71 -0.58
CA ALA A 278 -54.48 -20.92 -0.24
C ALA A 278 -53.57 -20.66 -1.45
N PHE A 279 -53.43 -21.59 -2.40
CA PHE A 279 -52.56 -21.39 -3.58
C PHE A 279 -53.14 -20.42 -4.59
N THR A 280 -54.46 -20.43 -4.78
CA THR A 280 -55.17 -19.43 -5.61
C THR A 280 -55.15 -18.05 -4.95
N TYR A 281 -55.28 -17.98 -3.62
CA TYR A 281 -55.12 -16.74 -2.87
C TYR A 281 -53.69 -16.18 -2.97
N MET A 282 -52.64 -17.00 -2.75
CA MET A 282 -51.25 -16.57 -2.90
C MET A 282 -50.95 -16.06 -4.31
N ARG A 283 -51.41 -16.73 -5.37
CA ARG A 283 -51.22 -16.26 -6.75
C ARG A 283 -51.89 -14.89 -7.00
N ARG A 284 -53.07 -14.65 -6.41
CA ARG A 284 -53.80 -13.39 -6.54
C ARG A 284 -53.22 -12.27 -5.67
N ALA A 285 -52.74 -12.59 -4.48
CA ALA A 285 -52.19 -11.64 -3.51
C ALA A 285 -50.70 -11.31 -3.74
N PHE A 286 -49.94 -12.18 -4.42
CA PHE A 286 -48.52 -12.00 -4.65
C PHE A 286 -48.20 -10.69 -5.39
N LEU A 287 -48.87 -10.43 -6.51
CA LEU A 287 -48.65 -9.22 -7.30
C LEU A 287 -48.97 -7.92 -6.55
N PRO A 288 -50.12 -7.76 -5.87
CA PRO A 288 -50.40 -6.53 -5.12
C PRO A 288 -49.52 -6.37 -3.88
N VAL A 289 -49.16 -7.46 -3.17
CA VAL A 289 -48.22 -7.40 -2.04
C VAL A 289 -46.83 -7.01 -2.52
N LEU A 290 -46.36 -7.61 -3.61
CA LEU A 290 -45.08 -7.25 -4.22
C LEU A 290 -45.07 -5.77 -4.64
N ALA A 291 -46.14 -5.30 -5.30
CA ALA A 291 -46.28 -3.91 -5.70
C ALA A 291 -46.30 -2.95 -4.49
N LEU A 292 -46.94 -3.34 -3.38
CA LEU A 292 -46.94 -2.56 -2.15
C LEU A 292 -45.54 -2.49 -1.53
N VAL A 293 -44.83 -3.63 -1.44
CA VAL A 293 -43.48 -3.70 -0.88
C VAL A 293 -42.49 -2.90 -1.73
N THR A 294 -42.58 -3.00 -3.06
CA THR A 294 -41.72 -2.21 -3.95
C THR A 294 -42.06 -0.71 -3.89
N ALA A 295 -43.33 -0.34 -3.80
CA ALA A 295 -43.73 1.06 -3.60
C ALA A 295 -43.24 1.61 -2.26
N LEU A 296 -43.33 0.82 -1.17
CA LEU A 296 -42.85 1.22 0.14
C LEU A 296 -41.32 1.35 0.16
N GLY A 297 -40.61 0.39 -0.43
CA GLY A 297 -39.15 0.46 -0.59
C GLY A 297 -38.72 1.65 -1.46
N TRP A 298 -39.49 1.97 -2.49
CA TRP A 298 -39.28 3.15 -3.31
C TRP A 298 -39.45 4.44 -2.51
N VAL A 299 -40.52 4.57 -1.71
CA VAL A 299 -40.71 5.75 -0.82
C VAL A 299 -39.61 5.87 0.23
N LEU A 300 -39.22 4.75 0.85
CA LEU A 300 -38.13 4.71 1.83
C LEU A 300 -36.77 5.10 1.24
N SER A 301 -36.57 5.00 -0.08
CA SER A 301 -35.34 5.47 -0.74
C SER A 301 -35.10 6.98 -0.62
N GLY A 302 -36.13 7.76 -0.26
CA GLY A 302 -36.01 9.19 0.01
C GLY A 302 -35.55 9.53 1.44
N VAL A 303 -35.46 8.54 2.34
CA VAL A 303 -34.98 8.76 3.71
C VAL A 303 -33.46 8.58 3.75
N HIS A 304 -32.75 9.60 4.21
CA HIS A 304 -31.29 9.62 4.26
C HIS A 304 -30.81 9.96 5.66
N GLU A 305 -29.84 9.18 6.16
CA GLU A 305 -29.13 9.46 7.41
C GLU A 305 -27.77 10.08 7.09
N ILE A 306 -27.46 11.21 7.73
CA ILE A 306 -26.21 11.93 7.55
C ILE A 306 -25.41 11.86 8.86
N PRO A 307 -24.14 11.42 8.81
CA PRO A 307 -23.31 11.27 10.00
C PRO A 307 -22.96 12.62 10.63
N MET A 308 -22.55 12.61 11.91
CA MET A 308 -22.18 13.81 12.67
C MET A 308 -21.05 14.65 12.04
N GLN A 309 -20.10 13.97 11.39
CA GLN A 309 -18.99 14.57 10.66
C GLN A 309 -19.29 14.81 9.17
N GLY A 310 -20.56 14.75 8.74
CA GLY A 310 -20.97 14.90 7.35
C GLY A 310 -22.04 15.97 7.13
N ARG A 311 -22.22 16.33 5.86
CA ARG A 311 -23.30 17.12 5.28
C ARG A 311 -23.84 16.37 4.07
N GLY A 312 -25.08 16.61 3.72
CA GLY A 312 -25.71 16.02 2.55
C GLY A 312 -26.21 17.10 1.62
N ILE A 313 -25.65 17.22 0.42
CA ILE A 313 -26.19 18.12 -0.60
C ILE A 313 -27.40 17.43 -1.22
N TYR A 314 -28.58 17.99 -0.99
CA TYR A 314 -29.84 17.50 -1.54
C TYR A 314 -30.05 18.02 -2.96
N GLU A 315 -30.08 17.09 -3.91
CA GLU A 315 -30.41 17.32 -5.31
C GLU A 315 -31.87 16.97 -5.58
N ARG A 316 -32.58 17.88 -6.25
CA ARG A 316 -33.92 17.65 -6.77
C ARG A 316 -33.89 17.76 -8.28
N PHE A 317 -34.24 16.68 -8.98
CA PHE A 317 -34.09 16.55 -10.44
C PHE A 317 -32.68 16.95 -10.94
N GLY A 318 -31.65 16.61 -10.17
CA GLY A 318 -30.24 16.91 -10.49
C GLY A 318 -29.81 18.37 -10.25
N LYS A 319 -30.65 19.22 -9.65
CA LYS A 319 -30.25 20.56 -9.21
C LYS A 319 -30.03 20.57 -7.70
N PRO A 320 -28.91 21.10 -7.18
CA PRO A 320 -28.71 21.29 -5.75
C PRO A 320 -29.72 22.33 -5.22
N VAL A 321 -30.43 22.00 -4.15
CA VAL A 321 -31.44 22.89 -3.54
C VAL A 321 -31.04 23.29 -2.13
N GLU A 322 -30.62 22.32 -1.32
CA GLU A 322 -30.39 22.50 0.11
C GLU A 322 -29.22 21.63 0.58
N VAL A 323 -28.53 22.06 1.64
CA VAL A 323 -27.50 21.29 2.30
C VAL A 323 -28.04 20.84 3.66
N PHE A 324 -28.21 19.54 3.82
CA PHE A 324 -28.65 18.92 5.06
C PHE A 324 -27.47 18.78 6.03
N GLY A 325 -27.69 19.18 7.28
CA GLY A 325 -26.78 18.91 8.40
C GLY A 325 -26.88 17.47 8.90
N PRO A 326 -26.12 17.11 9.96
CA PRO A 326 -26.19 15.79 10.57
C PRO A 326 -27.60 15.42 11.06
N GLY A 327 -27.99 14.16 10.87
CA GLY A 327 -29.28 13.64 11.31
C GLY A 327 -30.07 12.93 10.20
N LEU A 328 -31.34 12.63 10.50
CA LEU A 328 -32.25 11.97 9.58
C LEU A 328 -33.02 13.00 8.77
N HIS A 329 -32.96 12.89 7.44
CA HIS A 329 -33.65 13.77 6.51
C HIS A 329 -34.51 12.97 5.54
N ALA A 330 -35.58 13.58 5.06
CA ALA A 330 -36.48 12.99 4.07
C ALA A 330 -36.55 13.89 2.83
N GLY A 331 -36.31 13.29 1.67
CA GLY A 331 -36.44 13.91 0.37
C GLY A 331 -37.33 13.10 -0.56
N LEU A 332 -37.41 13.54 -1.81
CA LEU A 332 -38.09 12.76 -2.85
C LEU A 332 -37.36 11.43 -3.10
N PRO A 333 -38.10 10.33 -3.35
CA PRO A 333 -37.50 9.05 -3.66
C PRO A 333 -36.71 9.09 -4.97
N TRP A 334 -35.73 8.21 -5.10
CA TRP A 334 -34.95 8.08 -6.33
C TRP A 334 -35.87 7.73 -7.51
N PRO A 335 -35.76 8.34 -8.70
CA PRO A 335 -34.68 9.20 -9.19
C PRO A 335 -34.95 10.72 -9.05
N PHE A 336 -36.02 11.13 -8.37
CA PHE A 336 -36.42 12.54 -8.29
C PHE A 336 -35.63 13.34 -7.25
N GLY A 337 -35.15 12.65 -6.22
CA GLY A 337 -34.24 13.18 -5.21
C GLY A 337 -32.99 12.32 -5.06
N ARG A 338 -31.88 12.97 -4.72
CA ARG A 338 -30.62 12.32 -4.35
C ARG A 338 -29.92 13.17 -3.29
N VAL A 339 -29.24 12.54 -2.35
CA VAL A 339 -28.34 13.23 -1.42
C VAL A 339 -26.90 12.83 -1.74
N ILE A 340 -26.03 13.82 -1.94
CA ILE A 340 -24.59 13.63 -2.08
C ILE A 340 -23.97 13.90 -0.72
N ALA A 341 -23.33 12.89 -0.12
CA ALA A 341 -22.61 13.06 1.12
C ALA A 341 -21.31 13.83 0.89
N VAL A 342 -21.08 14.84 1.72
CA VAL A 342 -19.88 15.68 1.75
C VAL A 342 -19.39 15.75 3.18
N GLU A 343 -18.08 15.75 3.37
CA GLU A 343 -17.50 15.81 4.71
C GLU A 343 -17.66 17.20 5.34
N ASN A 344 -17.73 17.25 6.67
CA ASN A 344 -17.89 18.48 7.43
C ASN A 344 -16.83 18.58 8.52
N GLY A 345 -15.81 19.41 8.27
CA GLY A 345 -14.75 19.68 9.25
C GLY A 345 -13.71 18.56 9.40
N VAL A 346 -13.72 17.56 8.53
CA VAL A 346 -12.65 16.54 8.44
C VAL A 346 -11.39 17.21 7.89
N VAL A 347 -10.26 16.97 8.56
CA VAL A 347 -8.97 17.52 8.19
C VAL A 347 -8.17 16.48 7.43
N HIS A 348 -7.69 16.86 6.27
CA HIS A 348 -6.89 16.03 5.39
C HIS A 348 -5.46 16.57 5.29
N GLU A 349 -4.52 15.65 5.12
CA GLU A 349 -3.14 15.96 4.83
C GLU A 349 -2.81 15.53 3.41
N LEU A 350 -2.23 16.44 2.62
CA LEU A 350 -1.87 16.20 1.23
C LEU A 350 -0.42 16.57 0.98
N ALA A 351 0.40 15.57 0.62
CA ALA A 351 1.74 15.81 0.08
C ALA A 351 1.66 16.30 -1.38
N THR A 352 2.67 17.05 -1.83
CA THR A 352 2.70 17.63 -3.19
C THR A 352 3.13 16.61 -4.28
N SER A 353 3.78 15.50 -3.92
CA SER A 353 4.32 14.50 -4.85
C SER A 353 3.28 13.60 -5.53
N VAL A 354 3.37 13.44 -6.86
CA VAL A 354 2.45 12.64 -7.70
C VAL A 354 2.88 11.16 -7.70
N SER A 355 3.27 10.58 -6.56
CA SER A 355 3.54 9.13 -6.59
C SER A 355 2.24 8.41 -6.97
N ASP A 356 2.26 7.74 -8.14
CA ASP A 356 1.24 6.81 -8.67
C ASP A 356 1.09 5.56 -7.77
N SER A 357 1.04 5.77 -6.45
CA SER A 357 0.87 4.73 -5.46
C SER A 357 -0.62 4.59 -5.15
N SER A 358 -1.39 4.19 -6.16
CA SER A 358 -2.65 3.47 -5.97
C SER A 358 -2.44 2.07 -5.35
N ALA A 359 -1.36 1.83 -4.59
CA ALA A 359 -0.96 0.50 -4.14
C ALA A 359 -0.02 0.45 -2.93
N LEU A 360 -0.02 1.47 -2.06
CA LEU A 360 0.49 1.28 -0.70
C LEU A 360 -0.66 1.63 0.22
N GLU A 361 -1.44 0.61 0.58
CA GLU A 361 -2.13 0.63 1.87
C GLU A 361 -1.15 1.23 2.88
N GLN A 362 -1.54 2.32 3.54
CA GLN A 362 -0.90 2.72 4.78
C GLN A 362 -1.11 1.55 5.75
N VAL A 363 -0.23 0.55 5.66
CA VAL A 363 -0.05 -0.43 6.72
C VAL A 363 0.26 0.42 7.93
N GLN A 364 -0.65 0.46 8.90
CA GLN A 364 -0.38 1.15 10.15
C GLN A 364 0.84 0.47 10.74
N ASP A 365 1.97 1.16 10.69
CA ASP A 365 3.20 0.65 11.26
C ASP A 365 2.97 0.41 12.76
N PRO A 366 3.37 -0.75 13.31
CA PRO A 366 3.25 -1.03 14.73
C PRO A 366 3.95 0.06 15.55
N ALA A 367 3.33 0.51 16.64
CA ALA A 367 3.90 1.55 17.51
C ALA A 367 5.29 1.19 18.08
N GLU A 368 5.61 -0.10 18.18
CA GLU A 368 6.87 -0.65 18.68
C GLU A 368 7.83 -1.10 17.54
N GLY A 369 7.54 -0.73 16.29
CA GLY A 369 8.38 -1.05 15.13
C GLY A 369 9.57 -0.09 14.94
N PRO A 370 10.51 -0.43 14.03
CA PRO A 370 11.48 0.57 13.57
C PRO A 370 10.73 1.78 12.97
N PRO A 371 11.28 3.00 13.08
CA PRO A 371 10.64 4.18 12.53
C PRO A 371 10.38 3.98 11.02
N PRO A 372 9.22 4.43 10.52
CA PRO A 372 8.87 4.22 9.13
C PRO A 372 9.89 4.88 8.23
N LEU A 373 10.14 4.27 7.07
CA LEU A 373 11.07 4.82 6.07
C LEU A 373 10.68 6.24 5.62
N THR A 374 9.40 6.59 5.75
CA THR A 374 8.84 7.92 5.48
C THR A 374 9.33 9.00 6.47
N ALA A 375 9.82 8.60 7.65
CA ALA A 375 10.36 9.50 8.66
C ALA A 375 11.89 9.71 8.53
N ASN A 376 12.57 8.99 7.63
CA ASN A 376 13.97 9.29 7.32
C ASN A 376 14.05 10.70 6.69
N ARG A 377 15.02 11.52 7.11
CA ARG A 377 15.22 12.90 6.62
C ARG A 377 16.66 13.16 6.16
N LEU A 378 17.43 12.09 5.91
CA LEU A 378 18.82 12.20 5.51
C LEU A 378 18.93 12.62 4.03
N TRP A 379 19.80 13.60 3.75
CA TRP A 379 19.92 14.18 2.40
C TRP A 379 20.46 13.22 1.34
N ASP A 380 21.08 12.10 1.74
CA ASP A 380 21.64 11.09 0.85
C ASP A 380 20.61 10.01 0.41
N ALA A 381 19.38 10.07 0.93
CA ALA A 381 18.29 9.17 0.60
C ALA A 381 17.20 9.91 -0.19
N SER A 382 16.54 9.21 -1.11
CA SER A 382 15.34 9.74 -1.77
C SER A 382 14.11 9.49 -0.89
N HIS A 383 13.29 10.52 -0.68
CA HIS A 383 12.08 10.43 0.14
C HIS A 383 10.85 10.17 -0.75
N ILE A 384 9.92 9.31 -0.31
CA ILE A 384 8.73 8.93 -1.11
C ILE A 384 7.79 10.10 -1.45
N ASN A 385 7.80 11.15 -0.63
CA ASN A 385 6.92 12.31 -0.74
C ASN A 385 7.61 13.54 -1.33
N GLU A 386 8.87 13.40 -1.76
CA GLU A 386 9.62 14.52 -2.31
C GLU A 386 9.23 14.81 -3.76
N LYS A 387 9.22 16.09 -4.11
CA LYS A 387 9.08 16.56 -5.48
C LYS A 387 10.33 17.35 -5.86
N SER A 388 10.98 16.94 -6.95
CA SER A 388 12.06 17.71 -7.53
C SER A 388 11.51 18.98 -8.19
N GLN A 389 12.06 20.12 -7.82
CA GLN A 389 11.73 21.43 -8.33
C GLN A 389 12.98 22.14 -8.81
N VAL A 390 12.80 22.93 -9.86
CA VAL A 390 13.85 23.78 -10.40
C VAL A 390 13.77 25.15 -9.74
N ILE A 391 14.91 25.62 -9.26
CA ILE A 391 15.17 27.00 -8.92
C ILE A 391 15.87 27.63 -10.12
N ALA A 392 15.17 28.54 -10.78
CA ALA A 392 15.65 29.28 -11.95
C ALA A 392 15.66 30.78 -11.65
N SER A 393 16.22 31.16 -10.49
CA SER A 393 16.23 32.56 -10.07
C SER A 393 17.34 33.37 -10.76
N SER A 394 16.95 34.57 -11.15
CA SER A 394 17.84 35.63 -11.61
C SER A 394 18.18 36.63 -10.50
N ALA A 395 18.01 36.26 -9.22
CA ALA A 395 18.27 37.14 -8.09
C ALA A 395 19.76 37.57 -8.04
N GLY A 396 20.01 38.85 -8.31
CA GLY A 396 21.34 39.46 -8.30
C GLY A 396 22.14 39.28 -9.60
N ALA A 397 23.47 39.23 -9.49
CA ALA A 397 24.39 39.10 -10.63
C ALA A 397 24.74 37.64 -11.02
N LYS A 398 24.09 36.65 -10.39
CA LYS A 398 24.37 35.23 -10.58
C LYS A 398 23.10 34.54 -11.09
N GLN A 399 23.01 34.33 -12.40
CA GLN A 399 22.03 33.38 -12.94
C GLN A 399 22.46 31.97 -12.52
N GLY A 400 21.62 31.29 -11.74
CA GLY A 400 21.87 29.94 -11.26
C GLY A 400 20.69 29.05 -11.57
N PHE A 401 20.94 27.93 -12.24
CA PHE A 401 19.98 26.85 -12.37
C PHE A 401 20.34 25.79 -11.34
N GLN A 402 19.43 25.54 -10.40
CA GLN A 402 19.62 24.53 -9.36
C GLN A 402 18.38 23.67 -9.27
N ILE A 403 18.58 22.41 -8.88
CA ILE A 403 17.49 21.46 -8.65
C ILE A 403 17.50 21.17 -7.16
N VAL A 404 16.32 21.19 -6.56
CA VAL A 404 16.08 20.81 -5.17
C VAL A 404 14.95 19.81 -5.09
N ASN A 405 15.07 18.88 -4.15
CA ASN A 405 13.94 18.07 -3.71
C ASN A 405 13.30 18.78 -2.52
N MET A 406 11.98 18.88 -2.54
CA MET A 406 11.21 19.40 -1.42
C MET A 406 10.08 18.47 -1.03
N ASP A 407 9.77 18.47 0.26
CA ASP A 407 8.58 17.86 0.81
C ASP A 407 7.72 18.95 1.44
N VAL A 408 6.60 19.25 0.77
CA VAL A 408 5.62 20.25 1.20
C VAL A 408 4.27 19.57 1.37
N ARG A 409 3.71 19.73 2.56
CA ARG A 409 2.43 19.16 2.97
C ARG A 409 1.41 20.26 3.23
N PHE A 410 0.21 20.03 2.71
CA PHE A 410 -0.94 20.91 2.86
C PHE A 410 -1.96 20.23 3.75
N VAL A 411 -2.24 20.86 4.88
CA VAL A 411 -3.33 20.47 5.76
C VAL A 411 -4.54 21.28 5.34
N TYR A 412 -5.59 20.60 4.88
CA TYR A 412 -6.77 21.25 4.32
C TYR A 412 -8.06 20.63 4.84
N ARG A 413 -9.17 21.34 4.65
CA ARG A 413 -10.52 20.82 4.83
C ARG A 413 -11.46 21.45 3.81
N ILE A 414 -12.63 20.84 3.62
CA ILE A 414 -13.76 21.53 2.99
C ILE A 414 -14.27 22.59 3.96
N GLY A 415 -14.54 23.80 3.47
CA GLY A 415 -14.97 24.93 4.29
C GLY A 415 -16.26 24.62 5.07
N LEU A 416 -16.42 25.24 6.23
CA LEU A 416 -17.55 24.99 7.14
C LEU A 416 -18.88 25.61 6.71
N THR A 417 -18.97 26.22 5.54
CA THR A 417 -20.19 26.86 5.04
C THR A 417 -20.86 25.97 4.01
N ASP A 418 -22.19 26.08 3.88
CA ASP A 418 -22.94 25.29 2.89
C ASP A 418 -22.53 25.63 1.46
N GLN A 419 -22.17 26.90 1.21
CA GLN A 419 -21.61 27.32 -0.06
C GLN A 419 -20.29 26.63 -0.37
N ALA A 420 -19.40 26.47 0.61
CA ALA A 420 -18.13 25.79 0.42
C ALA A 420 -18.32 24.30 0.10
N ALA A 421 -19.27 23.63 0.75
CA ALA A 421 -19.61 22.24 0.44
C ALA A 421 -20.13 22.08 -1.00
N MET A 422 -21.01 22.98 -1.45
CA MET A 422 -21.50 23.01 -2.83
C MET A 422 -20.38 23.28 -3.83
N ALA A 423 -19.56 24.29 -3.57
CA ALA A 423 -18.40 24.66 -4.39
C ALA A 423 -17.43 23.48 -4.56
N ALA A 424 -17.06 22.80 -3.47
CA ALA A 424 -16.16 21.65 -3.51
C ALA A 424 -16.72 20.46 -4.31
N THR A 425 -18.05 20.30 -4.34
CA THR A 425 -18.70 19.17 -5.02
C THR A 425 -18.93 19.43 -6.52
N TYR A 426 -19.25 20.68 -6.89
CA TYR A 426 -19.64 21.00 -8.27
C TYR A 426 -18.57 21.75 -9.07
N ASN A 427 -17.65 22.46 -8.42
CA ASN A 427 -16.58 23.22 -9.12
C ASN A 427 -15.27 22.42 -9.21
N ALA A 428 -15.14 21.32 -8.47
CA ALA A 428 -13.98 20.43 -8.51
C ALA A 428 -14.41 18.98 -8.73
N ALA A 429 -13.82 18.31 -9.72
CA ALA A 429 -14.01 16.86 -9.91
C ALA A 429 -13.23 16.05 -8.86
N ASP A 430 -12.06 16.54 -8.46
CA ASP A 430 -11.18 15.93 -7.46
C ASP A 430 -10.41 17.04 -6.71
N VAL A 431 -10.78 17.25 -5.45
CA VAL A 431 -10.21 18.29 -4.58
C VAL A 431 -8.71 18.08 -4.34
N PRO A 432 -8.23 16.90 -3.90
CA PRO A 432 -6.80 16.60 -3.80
C PRO A 432 -6.00 16.96 -5.06
N THR A 433 -6.48 16.57 -6.25
CA THR A 433 -5.79 16.86 -7.52
C THR A 433 -5.78 18.35 -7.84
N LEU A 434 -6.87 19.07 -7.53
CA LEU A 434 -6.94 20.52 -7.67
C LEU A 434 -5.95 21.24 -6.76
N ILE A 435 -5.88 20.88 -5.48
CA ILE A 435 -4.93 21.48 -4.53
C ILE A 435 -3.50 21.21 -5.01
N ARG A 436 -3.18 19.97 -5.41
CA ARG A 436 -1.84 19.57 -5.85
C ARG A 436 -1.37 20.32 -7.09
N SER A 437 -2.24 20.47 -8.09
CA SER A 437 -1.92 21.20 -9.32
C SER A 437 -1.75 22.70 -9.06
N THR A 438 -2.61 23.28 -8.23
CA THR A 438 -2.53 24.69 -7.79
C THR A 438 -1.23 24.93 -7.01
N ALA A 439 -0.95 24.11 -6.00
CA ALA A 439 0.27 24.16 -5.21
C ALA A 439 1.53 24.02 -6.08
N SER A 440 1.52 23.08 -7.03
CA SER A 440 2.66 22.91 -7.95
C SER A 440 2.92 24.16 -8.76
N ARG A 441 1.88 24.82 -9.27
CA ARG A 441 2.01 26.08 -10.02
C ARG A 441 2.57 27.19 -9.13
N VAL A 442 2.04 27.36 -7.92
CA VAL A 442 2.50 28.35 -6.94
C VAL A 442 3.96 28.12 -6.57
N LEU A 443 4.33 26.88 -6.23
CA LEU A 443 5.69 26.50 -5.86
C LEU A 443 6.68 26.76 -6.99
N VAL A 444 6.35 26.38 -8.24
CA VAL A 444 7.21 26.65 -9.41
C VAL A 444 7.44 28.16 -9.57
N HIS A 445 6.38 28.95 -9.46
CA HIS A 445 6.46 30.41 -9.63
C HIS A 445 7.26 31.07 -8.50
N ASP A 446 7.00 30.71 -7.24
CA ASP A 446 7.68 31.30 -6.09
C ASP A 446 9.19 30.94 -6.11
N PHE A 447 9.53 29.70 -6.43
CA PHE A 447 10.92 29.22 -6.48
C PHE A 447 11.70 29.79 -7.65
N ALA A 448 11.04 30.19 -8.73
CA ALA A 448 11.69 30.90 -9.83
C ALA A 448 12.21 32.29 -9.40
N SER A 449 11.76 32.83 -8.26
CA SER A 449 12.19 34.15 -7.77
C SER A 449 13.25 34.11 -6.66
N ARG A 450 13.52 32.94 -6.05
CA ARG A 450 14.37 32.78 -4.84
C ARG A 450 15.67 32.04 -5.09
N THR A 451 16.66 32.23 -4.24
CA THR A 451 17.91 31.44 -4.28
C THR A 451 17.86 30.23 -3.34
N LEU A 452 18.74 29.24 -3.54
CA LEU A 452 18.80 28.08 -2.65
C LEU A 452 19.14 28.44 -1.20
N ASP A 453 20.06 29.37 -0.98
CA ASP A 453 20.45 29.80 0.36
C ASP A 453 19.26 30.46 1.10
N GLU A 454 18.40 31.20 0.39
CA GLU A 454 17.15 31.75 0.94
C GLU A 454 16.14 30.66 1.32
N LEU A 455 16.07 29.58 0.53
CA LEU A 455 15.15 28.46 0.78
C LEU A 455 15.62 27.53 1.91
N LEU A 456 16.93 27.34 2.06
CA LEU A 456 17.54 26.53 3.11
C LEU A 456 17.70 27.28 4.45
N GLY A 457 17.60 28.61 4.43
CA GLY A 457 17.82 29.48 5.59
C GLY A 457 16.72 29.47 6.64
N GLU A 458 16.75 30.46 7.54
CA GLU A 458 15.88 30.55 8.71
C GLU A 458 14.40 30.88 8.40
N GLN A 459 14.08 31.33 7.17
CA GLN A 459 12.74 31.81 6.81
C GLN A 459 11.76 30.73 6.32
N ARG A 460 12.02 29.45 6.59
CA ARG A 460 11.14 28.34 6.13
C ARG A 460 9.69 28.45 6.61
N ALA A 461 9.47 28.97 7.82
CA ALA A 461 8.13 29.20 8.35
C ALA A 461 7.39 30.33 7.58
N GLY A 462 8.11 31.38 7.18
CA GLY A 462 7.55 32.46 6.35
C GLY A 462 7.22 31.98 4.94
N LEU A 463 8.13 31.20 4.34
CA LEU A 463 7.90 30.58 3.02
C LEU A 463 6.63 29.71 3.02
N ALA A 464 6.44 28.89 4.06
CA ALA A 464 5.26 28.04 4.17
C ALA A 464 3.95 28.85 4.23
N ASP A 465 3.93 29.95 5.01
CA ASP A 465 2.79 30.86 5.12
C ASP A 465 2.51 31.59 3.79
N ASP A 466 3.55 32.08 3.11
CA ASP A 466 3.44 32.72 1.79
C ASP A 466 2.83 31.78 0.74
N ILE A 467 3.35 30.54 0.67
CA ILE A 467 2.82 29.50 -0.23
C ILE A 467 1.37 29.17 0.13
N GLY A 468 1.07 28.98 1.41
CA GLY A 468 -0.29 28.66 1.88
C GLY A 468 -1.29 29.75 1.49
N LYS A 469 -0.92 31.03 1.67
CA LYS A 469 -1.75 32.18 1.27
C LYS A 469 -1.95 32.26 -0.24
N ALA A 470 -0.89 32.04 -1.03
CA ALA A 470 -0.98 32.05 -2.48
C ALA A 470 -1.87 30.91 -3.01
N VAL A 471 -1.68 29.69 -2.51
CA VAL A 471 -2.54 28.54 -2.84
C VAL A 471 -3.99 28.80 -2.43
N GLN A 472 -4.22 29.34 -1.23
CA GLN A 472 -5.57 29.67 -0.77
C GLN A 472 -6.23 30.76 -1.64
N ALA A 473 -5.47 31.75 -2.11
CA ALA A 473 -5.96 32.81 -2.99
C ALA A 473 -6.40 32.24 -4.35
N ASP A 474 -5.58 31.37 -4.94
CA ASP A 474 -5.91 30.67 -6.18
C ASP A 474 -7.15 29.77 -6.02
N LEU A 475 -7.23 29.00 -4.93
CA LEU A 475 -8.38 28.14 -4.63
C LEU A 475 -9.67 28.95 -4.43
N LYS A 476 -9.58 30.16 -3.85
CA LYS A 476 -10.71 31.08 -3.75
C LYS A 476 -11.12 31.64 -5.11
N GLN A 477 -10.16 31.96 -5.98
CA GLN A 477 -10.45 32.42 -7.34
C GLN A 477 -11.18 31.36 -8.17
N LEU A 478 -10.88 30.09 -7.93
CA LEU A 478 -11.55 28.94 -8.55
C LEU A 478 -12.86 28.55 -7.88
N ASP A 479 -13.27 29.27 -6.83
CA ASP A 479 -14.44 28.93 -5.99
C ASP A 479 -14.44 27.44 -5.61
N SER A 480 -13.32 26.94 -5.08
CA SER A 480 -13.16 25.51 -4.80
C SER A 480 -13.87 25.04 -3.53
N GLY A 481 -14.28 25.96 -2.65
CA GLY A 481 -14.84 25.62 -1.35
C GLY A 481 -13.84 25.00 -0.36
N VAL A 482 -12.54 25.02 -0.68
CA VAL A 482 -11.48 24.43 0.15
C VAL A 482 -10.80 25.49 1.00
N GLU A 483 -10.52 25.12 2.25
CA GLU A 483 -9.74 25.91 3.21
C GLU A 483 -8.42 25.21 3.51
N ILE A 484 -7.30 25.91 3.28
CA ILE A 484 -5.96 25.52 3.71
C ILE A 484 -5.79 25.98 5.15
N LEU A 485 -5.60 25.01 6.06
CA LEU A 485 -5.41 25.25 7.49
C LEU A 485 -3.95 25.51 7.82
N ALA A 486 -3.06 24.74 7.20
CA ALA A 486 -1.62 24.90 7.37
C ALA A 486 -0.88 24.40 6.13
N THR A 487 0.25 25.04 5.86
CA THR A 487 1.25 24.55 4.92
C THR A 487 2.52 24.28 5.72
N VAL A 488 3.09 23.09 5.54
CA VAL A 488 4.28 22.65 6.25
C VAL A 488 5.34 22.29 5.23
N VAL A 489 6.48 22.96 5.31
CA VAL A 489 7.68 22.61 4.54
C VAL A 489 8.50 21.69 5.43
N GLU A 490 8.45 20.38 5.18
CA GLU A 490 9.15 19.40 6.01
C GLU A 490 10.64 19.35 5.68
N ALA A 491 10.98 19.38 4.39
CA ALA A 491 12.37 19.32 3.95
C ALA A 491 12.57 20.06 2.63
N ILE A 492 13.73 20.71 2.49
CA ILE A 492 14.29 21.21 1.24
C ILE A 492 15.74 20.79 1.24
N HIS A 493 16.18 20.05 0.23
CA HIS A 493 17.57 19.63 0.08
C HIS A 493 17.95 19.43 -1.39
N PRO A 494 19.24 19.47 -1.73
CA PRO A 494 19.71 19.01 -3.03
C PRO A 494 19.32 17.55 -3.27
N PRO A 495 19.19 17.10 -4.53
CA PRO A 495 18.98 15.69 -4.85
C PRO A 495 20.07 14.82 -4.21
N ALA A 496 19.71 13.61 -3.80
CA ALA A 496 20.61 12.69 -3.09
C ALA A 496 21.97 12.50 -3.78
N GLY A 497 21.99 12.39 -5.13
CA GLY A 497 23.22 12.28 -5.91
C GLY A 497 24.16 13.49 -5.85
N ALA A 498 23.66 14.67 -5.45
CA ALA A 498 24.43 15.91 -5.34
C ALA A 498 24.73 16.32 -3.88
N ALA A 499 24.13 15.68 -2.88
CA ALA A 499 24.25 16.06 -1.46
C ALA A 499 25.72 16.13 -0.99
N ASN A 500 26.53 15.13 -1.32
CA ASN A 500 27.95 15.10 -0.96
C ASN A 500 28.75 16.25 -1.58
N ALA A 501 28.45 16.61 -2.83
CA ALA A 501 29.11 17.73 -3.51
C ALA A 501 28.75 19.06 -2.84
N TYR A 502 27.48 19.25 -2.46
CA TYR A 502 27.04 20.43 -1.70
C TYR A 502 27.70 20.52 -0.33
N HIS A 503 27.75 19.42 0.43
CA HIS A 503 28.48 19.38 1.70
C HIS A 503 29.95 19.75 1.54
N ALA A 504 30.61 19.28 0.47
CA ALA A 504 32.01 19.62 0.19
C ALA A 504 32.20 21.11 -0.10
N VAL A 505 31.30 21.74 -0.85
CA VAL A 505 31.35 23.20 -1.11
C VAL A 505 31.15 23.99 0.18
N GLN A 506 30.18 23.64 1.01
CA GLN A 506 29.95 24.30 2.31
C GLN A 506 31.16 24.14 3.23
N ALA A 507 31.71 22.92 3.33
CA ALA A 507 32.90 22.65 4.12
C ALA A 507 34.11 23.47 3.63
N ALA A 508 34.29 23.62 2.32
CA ALA A 508 35.33 24.44 1.73
C ALA A 508 35.15 25.94 2.04
N GLN A 509 33.91 26.46 1.95
CA GLN A 509 33.61 27.86 2.29
C GLN A 509 33.86 28.15 3.78
N ILE A 510 33.39 27.27 4.68
CA ILE A 510 33.64 27.38 6.12
C ILE A 510 35.14 27.34 6.40
N SER A 511 35.87 26.41 5.77
CA SER A 511 37.32 26.29 5.92
C SER A 511 38.05 27.55 5.45
N ALA A 512 37.66 28.11 4.30
CA ALA A 512 38.22 29.34 3.78
C ALA A 512 37.96 30.53 4.73
N GLN A 513 36.73 30.66 5.24
CA GLN A 513 36.38 31.71 6.19
C GLN A 513 37.11 31.57 7.53
N ALA A 514 37.30 30.33 8.01
CA ALA A 514 38.08 30.01 9.20
C ALA A 514 39.57 30.39 9.00
N LEU A 515 40.15 30.06 7.85
CA LEU A 515 41.52 30.44 7.48
C LEU A 515 41.69 31.96 7.45
N ILE A 516 40.79 32.68 6.78
CA ILE A 516 40.83 34.15 6.73
C ILE A 516 40.75 34.74 8.14
N SER A 517 39.85 34.23 8.98
CA SER A 517 39.67 34.71 10.35
C SER A 517 40.90 34.43 11.21
N ARG A 518 41.53 33.25 11.05
CA ARG A 518 42.77 32.88 11.73
C ARG A 518 43.93 33.79 11.32
N GLU A 519 44.13 34.01 10.02
CA GLU A 519 45.22 34.87 9.53
C GLU A 519 45.00 36.34 9.92
N ARG A 520 43.74 36.82 9.98
CA ARG A 520 43.41 38.15 10.54
C ARG A 520 43.77 38.26 12.03
N GLY A 521 43.51 37.20 12.81
CA GLY A 521 43.95 37.11 14.21
C GLY A 521 45.47 37.20 14.33
N ALA A 522 46.19 36.36 13.59
CA ALA A 522 47.66 36.34 13.60
C ALA A 522 48.28 37.69 13.16
N ALA A 523 47.69 38.36 12.16
CA ALA A 523 48.11 39.69 11.75
C ALA A 523 47.89 40.74 12.85
N SER A 524 46.75 40.68 13.54
CA SER A 524 46.43 41.58 14.66
C SER A 524 47.39 41.36 15.84
N ASP A 525 47.69 40.11 16.19
CA ASP A 525 48.66 39.77 17.25
C ASP A 525 50.05 40.32 16.94
N LYS A 526 50.54 40.12 15.71
CA LYS A 526 51.84 40.66 15.28
C LYS A 526 51.87 42.19 15.34
N ALA A 527 50.79 42.86 14.90
CA ALA A 527 50.68 44.31 14.98
C ALA A 527 50.71 44.80 16.44
N ASN A 528 49.98 44.13 17.33
CA ASN A 528 49.96 44.47 18.76
C ASN A 528 51.32 44.28 19.42
N VAL A 529 52.04 43.19 19.13
CA VAL A 529 53.40 42.96 19.64
C VAL A 529 54.38 44.02 19.12
N ALA A 530 54.30 44.37 17.83
CA ALA A 530 55.13 45.44 17.26
C ALA A 530 54.85 46.80 17.92
N GLN A 531 53.58 47.11 18.17
CA GLN A 531 53.17 48.34 18.86
C GLN A 531 53.65 48.36 20.32
N LEU A 532 53.55 47.22 21.03
CA LEU A 532 54.07 47.08 22.39
C LEU A 532 55.58 47.32 22.44
N ASN A 533 56.34 46.68 21.56
CA ASN A 533 57.79 46.86 21.47
C ASN A 533 58.18 48.32 21.16
N ALA A 534 57.45 48.97 20.26
CA ALA A 534 57.65 50.39 19.94
C ALA A 534 57.35 51.30 21.14
N SER A 535 56.32 50.99 21.93
CA SER A 535 56.03 51.70 23.18
C SER A 535 57.17 51.51 24.19
N ILE A 536 57.55 50.27 24.48
CA ILE A 536 58.64 49.96 25.43
C ILE A 536 59.94 50.67 25.05
N ALA A 537 60.32 50.62 23.77
CA ALA A 537 61.53 51.29 23.29
C ALA A 537 61.47 52.81 23.47
N ARG A 538 60.31 53.42 23.16
CA ARG A 538 60.10 54.87 23.38
C ARG A 538 60.12 55.21 24.86
N ASP A 539 59.40 54.45 25.68
CA ASP A 539 59.28 54.68 27.12
C ASP A 539 60.66 54.56 27.78
N GLN A 540 61.46 53.55 27.43
CA GLN A 540 62.82 53.38 27.92
C GLN A 540 63.77 54.50 27.46
N ALA A 541 63.65 54.95 26.21
CA ALA A 541 64.42 56.09 25.72
C ALA A 541 64.06 57.38 26.48
N THR A 542 62.77 57.61 26.73
CA THR A 542 62.31 58.78 27.51
C THR A 542 62.74 58.71 28.97
N ALA A 543 62.69 57.53 29.60
CA ALA A 543 63.16 57.32 30.96
C ALA A 543 64.66 57.60 31.07
N ASN A 544 65.47 57.02 30.18
CA ASN A 544 66.92 57.25 30.17
C ASN A 544 67.26 58.73 29.91
N ALA A 545 66.59 59.39 28.96
CA ALA A 545 66.79 60.81 28.72
C ALA A 545 66.48 61.66 29.96
N ARG A 546 65.39 61.35 30.67
CA ARG A 546 65.02 62.02 31.93
C ARG A 546 66.04 61.75 33.04
N GLU A 547 66.52 60.52 33.17
CA GLU A 547 67.54 60.13 34.15
C GLU A 547 68.87 60.86 33.89
N VAL A 548 69.35 60.89 32.64
CA VAL A 548 70.56 61.61 32.24
C VAL A 548 70.41 63.12 32.50
N MET A 549 69.27 63.72 32.13
CA MET A 549 69.03 65.14 32.40
C MET A 549 68.99 65.44 33.90
N ALA A 550 68.32 64.61 34.70
CA ALA A 550 68.24 64.78 36.14
C ALA A 550 69.62 64.62 36.80
N ALA A 551 70.40 63.63 36.38
CA ALA A 551 71.77 63.42 36.85
C ALA A 551 72.69 64.61 36.49
N ALA A 552 72.60 65.13 35.25
CA ALA A 552 73.35 66.30 34.81
C ALA A 552 72.97 67.56 35.60
N GLN A 553 71.68 67.79 35.84
CA GLN A 553 71.20 68.89 36.69
C GLN A 553 71.70 68.75 38.13
N GLY A 554 71.66 67.54 38.69
CA GLY A 554 72.20 67.26 40.02
C GLY A 554 73.70 67.53 40.10
N ALA A 555 74.47 67.12 39.07
CA ALA A 555 75.90 67.37 38.98
C ALA A 555 76.22 68.87 38.85
N ASP A 556 75.48 69.61 38.04
CA ASP A 556 75.65 71.07 37.88
C ASP A 556 75.35 71.83 39.17
N LEU A 557 74.25 71.48 39.86
CA LEU A 557 73.90 72.04 41.16
C LEU A 557 74.98 71.75 42.21
N ARG A 558 75.47 70.50 42.24
CA ARG A 558 76.55 70.08 43.14
C ARG A 558 77.83 70.85 42.86
N PHE A 559 78.28 70.88 41.60
CA PHE A 559 79.48 71.61 41.19
C PHE A 559 79.37 73.11 41.50
N SER A 560 78.22 73.71 41.25
CA SER A 560 77.96 75.11 41.57
C SER A 560 78.05 75.40 43.07
N ALA A 561 77.48 74.52 43.90
CA ALA A 561 77.58 74.61 45.36
C ALA A 561 79.02 74.42 45.85
N GLU A 562 79.75 73.44 45.32
CA GLU A 562 81.15 73.18 45.64
C GLU A 562 82.05 74.36 45.22
N ARG A 563 81.84 74.93 44.02
CA ARG A 563 82.54 76.14 43.56
C ARG A 563 82.29 77.33 44.50
N GLN A 564 81.05 77.53 44.95
CA GLN A 564 80.74 78.57 45.93
C GLN A 564 81.39 78.30 47.29
N GLY A 565 81.42 77.03 47.74
CA GLY A 565 82.12 76.62 48.97
C GLY A 565 83.62 76.90 48.90
N PHE A 566 84.25 76.51 47.79
CA PHE A 566 85.66 76.80 47.52
C PHE A 566 85.95 78.30 47.46
N ALA A 567 85.10 79.10 46.80
CA ALA A 567 85.29 80.55 46.74
C ALA A 567 85.25 81.21 48.13
N LYS A 568 84.52 80.64 49.10
CA LYS A 568 84.43 81.16 50.48
C LYS A 568 85.56 80.68 51.39
N ALA A 569 85.98 79.42 51.27
CA ALA A 569 86.88 78.77 52.23
C ALA A 569 88.25 78.33 51.65
N GLY A 570 88.46 78.43 50.34
CA GLY A 570 89.72 78.16 49.65
C GLY A 570 90.33 76.80 49.99
N GLN A 571 91.56 76.82 50.51
CA GLN A 571 92.31 75.60 50.82
C GLN A 571 91.67 74.74 51.93
N ALA A 572 90.92 75.35 52.85
CA ALA A 572 90.25 74.62 53.93
C ALA A 572 89.16 73.69 53.37
N PHE A 573 88.41 74.13 52.35
CA PHE A 573 87.40 73.31 51.68
C PHE A 573 88.01 72.09 50.97
N LEU A 574 89.15 72.27 50.27
CA LEU A 574 89.83 71.15 49.60
C LEU A 574 90.35 70.12 50.61
N LEU A 575 90.88 70.58 51.75
CA LEU A 575 91.32 69.67 52.81
C LEU A 575 90.14 68.91 53.41
N GLU A 576 89.02 69.59 53.71
CA GLU A 576 87.81 68.95 54.22
C GLU A 576 87.24 67.93 53.22
N GLN A 577 87.17 68.27 51.94
CA GLN A 577 86.70 67.36 50.90
C GLN A 577 87.63 66.16 50.74
N TYR A 578 88.95 66.38 50.74
CA TYR A 578 89.94 65.30 50.73
C TYR A 578 89.77 64.37 51.93
N LEU A 579 89.68 64.93 53.14
CA LEU A 579 89.50 64.14 54.35
C LEU A 579 88.14 63.44 54.40
N THR A 580 87.09 64.04 53.84
CA THR A 580 85.76 63.42 53.73
C THR A 580 85.78 62.26 52.73
N GLN A 581 86.39 62.43 51.56
CA GLN A 581 86.55 61.35 50.58
C GLN A 581 87.46 60.24 51.10
N LEU A 582 88.56 60.62 51.75
CA LEU A 582 89.45 59.68 52.44
C LEU A 582 88.68 58.93 53.52
N SER A 583 87.86 59.61 54.33
CA SER A 583 87.03 59.00 55.37
C SER A 583 86.00 58.04 54.78
N GLN A 584 85.31 58.42 53.71
CA GLN A 584 84.35 57.55 53.02
C GLN A 584 85.03 56.33 52.41
N GLY A 585 86.18 56.51 51.75
CA GLY A 585 86.96 55.42 51.16
C GLY A 585 87.59 54.49 52.21
N LEU A 586 88.01 55.04 53.35
CA LEU A 586 88.61 54.29 54.46
C LEU A 586 87.59 53.71 55.44
N ALA A 587 86.30 54.05 55.34
CA ALA A 587 85.25 53.65 56.29
C ALA A 587 85.15 52.13 56.49
N HIS A 588 85.57 51.34 55.51
CA HIS A 588 85.61 49.87 55.56
C HIS A 588 87.00 49.27 55.31
N ALA A 589 88.06 50.09 55.34
CA ALA A 589 89.43 49.63 55.11
C ALA A 589 90.09 49.13 56.41
N LYS A 590 90.87 48.04 56.34
CA LYS A 590 91.71 47.57 57.44
C LYS A 590 93.04 48.34 57.39
N LEU A 591 93.38 49.07 58.45
CA LEU A 591 94.50 50.01 58.47
C LEU A 591 95.56 49.62 59.51
N LEU A 592 96.82 49.55 59.11
CA LEU A 592 97.97 49.49 60.02
C LEU A 592 98.62 50.88 60.09
N VAL A 593 98.57 51.50 61.26
CA VAL A 593 99.16 52.82 61.51
C VAL A 593 100.50 52.62 62.22
N LEU A 594 101.58 52.96 61.55
CA LEU A 594 102.93 52.90 62.13
C LEU A 594 103.27 54.27 62.73
N ASP A 595 103.37 54.31 64.05
CA ASP A 595 103.72 55.51 64.82
C ASP A 595 105.19 55.93 64.55
N HIS A 596 105.41 57.23 64.33
CA HIS A 596 106.73 57.86 64.15
C HIS A 596 107.77 57.53 65.24
N ARG A 597 107.36 57.05 66.41
CA ARG A 597 108.26 56.68 67.52
C ARG A 597 108.93 55.32 67.36
N LEU A 598 108.46 54.46 66.45
CA LEU A 598 108.86 53.04 66.40
C LEU A 598 110.03 52.73 65.45
N GLY A 599 110.65 53.71 64.79
CA GLY A 599 111.76 53.45 63.85
C GLY A 599 112.67 54.64 63.57
N GLY A 600 113.62 54.93 64.48
CA GLY A 600 114.72 55.88 64.28
C GLY A 600 114.31 57.35 64.14
N ALA A 601 115.06 58.28 64.72
CA ALA A 601 114.71 59.70 64.75
C ALA A 601 114.80 60.36 63.36
N ASN A 602 113.74 60.23 62.54
CA ASN A 602 113.25 61.20 61.53
C ASN A 602 112.15 60.68 60.57
N ASN A 603 111.41 59.60 60.87
CA ASN A 603 110.34 59.12 59.96
C ASN A 603 108.95 59.69 60.29
N ALA A 604 108.21 60.12 59.26
CA ALA A 604 106.80 60.52 59.38
C ALA A 604 105.88 59.31 59.62
N PRO A 605 104.73 59.47 60.33
CA PRO A 605 103.79 58.38 60.53
C PRO A 605 103.27 57.88 59.17
N THR A 606 103.43 56.59 58.92
CA THR A 606 103.07 55.96 57.65
C THR A 606 101.81 55.12 57.84
N ILE A 607 100.79 55.40 57.02
CA ILE A 607 99.62 54.53 56.89
C ILE A 607 99.96 53.51 55.82
N ASP A 608 100.11 52.25 56.21
CA ASP A 608 100.37 51.18 55.26
C ASP A 608 99.05 50.51 54.88
N LEU A 609 98.69 50.64 53.60
CA LEU A 609 97.45 50.13 53.01
C LEU A 609 97.60 48.71 52.44
N ARG A 610 98.76 48.07 52.62
CA ARG A 610 98.98 46.68 52.21
C ARG A 610 98.19 45.73 53.11
N THR A 611 97.79 44.59 52.55
CA THR A 611 97.08 43.54 53.30
C THR A 611 98.05 42.81 54.22
N PHE A 612 97.91 42.99 55.54
CA PHE A 612 98.76 42.31 56.52
C PHE A 612 98.12 41.04 57.08
N THR A 613 98.93 39.99 57.20
CA THR A 613 98.64 38.86 58.09
C THR A 613 99.07 39.23 59.51
N LEU A 614 98.15 39.18 60.47
CA LEU A 614 98.45 39.45 61.88
C LEU A 614 99.52 38.46 62.41
N PRO A 615 100.40 38.85 63.34
CA PRO A 615 101.33 37.92 63.98
C PRO A 615 100.57 36.75 64.60
N ALA A 616 101.02 35.51 64.35
CA ALA A 616 100.38 34.32 64.90
C ALA A 616 100.48 34.32 66.43
N ASP A 617 99.33 34.32 67.10
CA ASP A 617 99.23 34.18 68.55
C ASP A 617 99.63 32.75 68.96
N PRO A 618 100.71 32.54 69.73
CA PRO A 618 101.14 31.20 70.13
C PRO A 618 100.15 30.51 71.09
N THR A 619 99.09 31.18 71.53
CA THR A 619 98.05 30.63 72.41
C THR A 619 96.71 30.34 71.72
N ALA A 620 96.58 30.63 70.42
CA ALA A 620 95.36 30.35 69.68
C ALA A 620 95.37 28.89 69.13
N PRO A 621 94.32 28.07 69.39
CA PRO A 621 94.25 26.73 68.81
C PRO A 621 94.17 26.83 67.28
N SER A 622 94.97 26.03 66.58
CA SER A 622 94.91 25.92 65.13
C SER A 622 93.54 25.42 64.71
N LYS A 623 92.67 26.28 64.18
CA LYS A 623 91.51 25.80 63.44
C LYS A 623 92.00 25.29 62.09
N ALA A 624 91.92 23.97 61.93
CA ALA A 624 92.02 23.32 60.64
C ALA A 624 90.95 23.91 59.71
N VAL A 625 91.38 24.49 58.59
CA VAL A 625 90.52 24.95 57.51
C VAL A 625 90.31 23.75 56.59
N GLN A 626 89.05 23.32 56.48
CA GLN A 626 88.52 22.60 55.32
C GLN A 626 88.27 23.59 54.18
#